data_AF-A0A953UV88-F1
#
_entry.id   AF-A0A953UV88-F1
#
_cell.length_a   1.000
_cell.length_b   1.000
_cell.length_c   1.000
_cell.angle_alpha   90.00
_cell.angle_beta   90.00
_cell.angle_gamma   90.00
#
_symmetry.space_group_name_H-M   'P 1'
#
loop_
_entity.id
_entity.type
_entity.pdbx_description
1 polymer ?
#
loop_
_entity_poly.entity_id
_entity_poly.type
_entity_poly.pdbx_seq_one_letter_code
_entity_poly.pdbx_strand_id
1 'polypeptide(L)'
;TYTFGDIVNTLNQVAPYNWRGFWTERLTNHGPGAPLGGIEGSGWKLVYDETRSPLVQAEEGERSAVNAAYSIGLWLKSDGLVTDTVEGMPAAQAGIGPGMKLIAVNGRKFSKDVLGDALRAAKNSNAGLELLVENTEYYKTYKLDYHSGEKFPHLVRDETKPDVLTEIIKPR
;
A
#
# COMPACT_ATOMS: atom_id res chain seq x y z
N THR A 1 -31.09 10.97 19.09
CA THR A 1 -29.64 10.72 19.17
C THR A 1 -29.42 9.42 19.89
N TYR A 2 -28.52 8.56 19.42
CA TYR A 2 -28.19 7.29 20.07
C TYR A 2 -26.80 7.36 20.71
N THR A 3 -26.59 6.61 21.79
CA THR A 3 -25.30 6.43 22.47
C THR A 3 -24.59 5.17 21.98
N PHE A 4 -23.28 5.05 22.27
CA PHE A 4 -22.55 3.79 22.01
C PHE A 4 -23.17 2.60 22.76
N GLY A 5 -23.76 2.84 23.94
CA GLY A 5 -24.51 1.83 24.68
C GLY A 5 -25.75 1.35 23.92
N ASP A 6 -26.52 2.27 23.34
CA ASP A 6 -27.71 1.94 22.55
C ASP A 6 -27.36 1.08 21.35
N ILE A 7 -26.25 1.37 20.66
CA ILE A 7 -25.77 0.58 19.53
C ILE A 7 -25.37 -0.83 19.97
N VAL A 8 -24.57 -0.96 21.04
CA VAL A 8 -24.14 -2.28 21.57
C VAL A 8 -25.35 -3.12 22.00
N ASN A 9 -26.33 -2.51 22.67
CA ASN A 9 -27.53 -3.21 23.12
C ASN A 9 -28.39 -3.66 21.95
N THR A 10 -28.55 -2.82 20.93
CA THR A 10 -29.33 -3.15 19.72
C THR A 10 -28.69 -4.29 18.94
N LEU A 11 -27.35 -4.27 18.75
CA LEU A 11 -26.64 -5.35 18.06
C LEU A 11 -26.76 -6.69 18.81
N ASN A 12 -26.71 -6.67 20.15
CA ASN A 12 -26.89 -7.87 20.96
C ASN A 12 -28.29 -8.49 20.86
N GLN A 13 -29.32 -7.70 20.54
CA GLN A 13 -30.68 -8.23 20.30
C GLN A 13 -30.78 -9.00 18.98
N VAL A 14 -29.93 -8.68 18.00
CA VAL A 14 -29.91 -9.32 16.68
C VAL A 14 -28.96 -10.52 16.66
N ALA A 15 -27.75 -10.35 17.20
CA ALA A 15 -26.72 -11.37 17.26
C ALA A 15 -25.92 -11.23 18.56
N PRO A 16 -26.09 -12.15 19.53
CA PRO A 16 -25.35 -12.11 20.79
C PRO A 16 -23.83 -12.20 20.57
N TYR A 17 -23.09 -11.17 20.98
CA TYR A 17 -21.63 -11.11 20.85
C TYR A 17 -21.03 -10.06 21.79
N ASN A 18 -19.71 -10.09 22.05
CA ASN A 18 -19.05 -9.03 22.82
C ASN A 18 -18.82 -7.77 21.96
N TRP A 19 -19.91 -7.15 21.48
CA TRP A 19 -19.87 -5.95 20.64
C TRP A 19 -19.13 -4.79 21.30
N ARG A 20 -19.28 -4.63 22.62
CA ARG A 20 -18.56 -3.60 23.37
C ARG A 20 -17.05 -3.77 23.24
N GLY A 21 -16.53 -4.95 23.55
CA GLY A 21 -15.10 -5.25 23.44
C GLY A 21 -14.60 -5.11 21.99
N PHE A 22 -15.34 -5.68 21.04
CA PHE A 22 -15.00 -5.64 19.61
C PHE A 22 -14.82 -4.21 19.07
N TRP A 23 -15.74 -3.31 19.41
CA TRP A 23 -15.69 -1.92 18.96
C TRP A 23 -14.69 -1.10 19.75
N THR A 24 -14.57 -1.28 21.07
CA THR A 24 -13.56 -0.58 21.86
C THR A 24 -12.16 -0.87 21.33
N GLU A 25 -11.83 -2.15 21.09
CA GLU A 25 -10.54 -2.55 20.51
C GLU A 25 -10.22 -1.83 19.20
N ARG A 26 -11.21 -1.67 18.31
CA ARG A 26 -11.04 -1.10 16.96
C ARG A 26 -11.12 0.42 16.90
N LEU A 27 -11.83 1.04 17.84
CA LEU A 27 -12.08 2.48 17.83
C LEU A 27 -11.11 3.26 18.73
N THR A 28 -10.50 2.61 19.72
CA THR A 28 -9.59 3.29 20.67
C THR A 28 -8.13 2.87 20.52
N ASN A 29 -7.80 2.07 19.51
CA ASN A 29 -6.43 1.62 19.24
C ASN A 29 -6.09 1.86 17.75
N HIS A 30 -4.83 2.12 17.47
CA HIS A 30 -4.30 2.18 16.11
C HIS A 30 -3.66 0.86 15.65
N GLY A 31 -3.54 -0.12 16.56
CA GLY A 31 -2.98 -1.45 16.31
C GLY A 31 -1.49 -1.42 15.95
N PRO A 32 -0.80 -2.57 15.94
CA PRO A 32 0.57 -2.66 15.44
C PRO A 32 0.64 -2.73 13.90
N GLY A 33 -0.50 -2.71 13.19
CA GLY A 33 -0.56 -2.89 11.73
C GLY A 33 -2.00 -2.91 11.19
N ALA A 34 -2.14 -3.32 9.93
CA ALA A 34 -3.43 -3.34 9.23
C ALA A 34 -4.45 -4.29 9.91
N PRO A 35 -5.74 -3.93 9.97
CA PRO A 35 -6.78 -4.76 10.58
C PRO A 35 -7.18 -5.96 9.69
N LEU A 36 -6.30 -6.96 9.57
CA LEU A 36 -6.46 -8.09 8.65
C LEU A 36 -7.46 -9.16 9.11
N GLY A 37 -7.90 -9.14 10.36
CA GLY A 37 -8.74 -10.21 10.92
C GLY A 37 -10.05 -10.45 10.17
N GLY A 38 -10.63 -9.44 9.51
CA GLY A 38 -11.79 -9.61 8.64
C GLY A 38 -11.47 -10.40 7.37
N ILE A 39 -10.33 -10.10 6.73
CA ILE A 39 -9.84 -10.83 5.55
C ILE A 39 -9.51 -12.28 5.93
N GLU A 40 -8.75 -12.47 7.01
CA GLU A 40 -8.36 -13.79 7.51
C GLU A 40 -9.55 -14.64 7.96
N GLY A 41 -10.56 -14.02 8.58
CA GLY A 41 -11.79 -14.67 8.98
C GLY A 41 -12.70 -15.05 7.79
N SER A 42 -12.53 -14.38 6.65
CA SER A 42 -13.28 -14.66 5.42
C SER A 42 -12.66 -15.76 4.54
N GLY A 43 -11.56 -16.37 5.00
CA GLY A 43 -10.82 -17.41 4.30
C GLY A 43 -9.80 -16.89 3.30
N TRP A 44 -9.37 -15.64 3.42
CA TRP A 44 -8.37 -15.04 2.53
C TRP A 44 -7.16 -14.55 3.31
N LYS A 45 -6.04 -14.36 2.62
CA LYS A 45 -4.82 -13.77 3.20
C LYS A 45 -4.26 -12.70 2.28
N LEU A 46 -3.73 -11.63 2.88
CA LEU A 46 -2.96 -10.61 2.19
C LEU A 46 -1.53 -11.12 1.97
N VAL A 47 -1.08 -11.10 0.73
CA VAL A 47 0.31 -11.36 0.34
C VAL A 47 0.84 -10.19 -0.47
N TYR A 48 2.16 -10.13 -0.59
CA TYR A 48 2.83 -9.18 -1.46
C TYR A 48 3.67 -9.95 -2.47
N ASP A 49 3.51 -9.64 -3.74
CA ASP A 49 4.31 -10.23 -4.81
C ASP A 49 4.75 -9.16 -5.83
N GLU A 50 5.46 -9.60 -6.86
CA GLU A 50 6.11 -8.74 -7.86
C GLU A 50 5.22 -8.43 -9.07
N THR A 51 3.98 -8.92 -9.06
CA THR A 51 3.03 -8.75 -10.17
C THR A 51 2.07 -7.61 -9.87
N ARG A 52 1.79 -6.75 -10.85
CA ARG A 52 0.80 -5.68 -10.65
C ARG A 52 -0.59 -6.32 -10.51
N SER A 53 -1.25 -6.08 -9.38
CA SER A 53 -2.62 -6.55 -9.19
C SER A 53 -3.60 -5.85 -10.13
N PRO A 54 -4.75 -6.48 -10.46
CA PRO A 54 -5.76 -5.83 -11.32
C PRO A 54 -6.20 -4.47 -10.79
N LEU A 55 -6.28 -4.31 -9.47
CA LEU A 55 -6.57 -3.02 -8.82
C LEU A 55 -5.49 -1.98 -9.13
N VAL A 56 -4.22 -2.33 -8.94
CA VAL A 56 -3.10 -1.43 -9.23
C VAL A 56 -3.07 -1.05 -10.71
N GLN A 57 -3.30 -2.00 -11.62
CA GLN A 57 -3.34 -1.72 -13.06
C GLN A 57 -4.47 -0.73 -13.41
N ALA A 58 -5.66 -0.91 -12.82
CA ALA A 58 -6.78 0.01 -13.00
C ALA A 58 -6.49 1.41 -12.46
N GLU A 59 -5.94 1.50 -11.24
CA GLU A 59 -5.59 2.78 -10.62
C GLU A 59 -4.51 3.54 -11.42
N GLU A 60 -3.45 2.84 -11.84
CA GLU A 60 -2.37 3.43 -12.63
C GLU A 60 -2.86 3.88 -14.02
N GLY A 61 -3.80 3.14 -14.63
CA GLY A 61 -4.42 3.49 -15.92
C GLY A 61 -5.35 4.69 -15.85
N GLU A 62 -6.28 4.71 -14.90
CA GLU A 62 -7.26 5.80 -14.75
C GLU A 62 -6.61 7.11 -14.30
N ARG A 63 -5.68 7.05 -13.34
CA ARG A 63 -5.11 8.23 -12.71
C ARG A 63 -3.79 8.69 -13.33
N SER A 64 -3.32 8.00 -14.36
CA SER A 64 -1.96 8.20 -14.90
C SER A 64 -0.91 8.19 -13.78
N ALA A 65 -1.07 7.26 -12.84
CA ALA A 65 -0.26 7.16 -11.64
C ALA A 65 0.82 6.07 -11.79
N VAL A 66 1.87 6.18 -10.98
CA VAL A 66 2.86 5.13 -10.78
C VAL A 66 2.88 4.80 -9.29
N ASN A 67 2.55 3.55 -8.97
CA ASN A 67 2.46 3.10 -7.58
C ASN A 67 3.71 2.32 -7.19
N ALA A 68 4.53 2.90 -6.32
CA ALA A 68 5.68 2.26 -5.68
C ALA A 68 5.56 2.29 -4.15
N ALA A 69 4.32 2.38 -3.64
CA ALA A 69 4.02 2.61 -2.23
C ALA A 69 4.50 1.47 -1.33
N TYR A 70 4.31 0.22 -1.75
CA TYR A 70 4.75 -0.96 -0.99
C TYR A 70 6.21 -1.34 -1.27
N SER A 71 6.83 -0.71 -2.27
CA SER A 71 8.25 -0.86 -2.58
C SER A 71 9.06 0.18 -1.81
N ILE A 72 9.22 1.39 -2.36
CA ILE A 72 10.03 2.47 -1.79
C ILE A 72 9.20 3.53 -1.08
N GLY A 73 7.87 3.40 -1.05
CA GLY A 73 7.00 4.31 -0.32
C GLY A 73 6.52 5.51 -1.12
N LEU A 74 6.48 5.45 -2.47
CA LEU A 74 6.11 6.61 -3.30
C LEU A 74 4.82 6.39 -4.11
N TRP A 75 4.00 7.43 -4.14
CA TRP A 75 2.93 7.61 -5.14
C TRP A 75 3.35 8.75 -6.08
N LEU A 76 3.34 8.48 -7.38
CA LEU A 76 3.83 9.40 -8.39
C LEU A 76 2.80 9.61 -9.49
N LYS A 77 2.80 10.77 -10.14
CA LYS A 77 2.19 10.95 -11.46
C LYS A 77 3.10 10.40 -12.56
N SER A 78 2.55 10.22 -13.76
CA SER A 78 3.29 9.79 -14.95
C SER A 78 4.46 10.70 -15.34
N ASP A 79 4.44 11.97 -14.92
CA ASP A 79 5.52 12.94 -15.13
C ASP A 79 6.57 12.96 -14.02
N GLY A 80 6.40 12.14 -12.97
CA GLY A 80 7.34 11.99 -11.86
C GLY A 80 7.01 12.86 -10.65
N LEU A 81 5.95 13.65 -10.65
CA LEU A 81 5.53 14.40 -9.46
C LEU A 81 5.15 13.44 -8.33
N VAL A 82 5.79 13.58 -7.17
CA VAL A 82 5.44 12.85 -5.95
C VAL A 82 4.15 13.43 -5.37
N THR A 83 3.10 12.63 -5.33
CA THR A 83 1.80 13.03 -4.77
C THR A 83 1.63 12.61 -3.32
N ASP A 84 2.27 11.52 -2.92
CA ASP A 84 2.24 11.02 -1.56
C ASP A 84 3.51 10.22 -1.24
N THR A 85 3.83 10.10 0.05
CA THR A 85 4.95 9.29 0.55
C THR A 85 4.55 8.57 1.83
N VAL A 86 4.85 7.27 1.89
CA VAL A 86 4.55 6.44 3.07
C VAL A 86 5.61 6.69 4.15
N GLU A 87 5.18 7.20 5.30
CA GLU A 87 6.05 7.45 6.45
C GLU A 87 6.79 6.17 6.88
N GLY A 88 8.07 6.31 7.26
CA GLY A 88 8.91 5.18 7.65
C GLY A 88 9.42 4.28 6.51
N MET A 89 8.96 4.47 5.26
CA MET A 89 9.49 3.75 4.09
C MET A 89 10.76 4.42 3.52
N PRO A 90 11.54 3.73 2.66
CA PRO A 90 12.85 4.19 2.22
C PRO A 90 12.89 5.62 1.66
N ALA A 91 11.89 6.02 0.85
CA ALA A 91 11.85 7.35 0.28
C ALA A 91 11.59 8.45 1.34
N ALA A 92 10.67 8.21 2.28
CA ALA A 92 10.40 9.14 3.39
C ALA A 92 11.64 9.32 4.27
N GLN A 93 12.32 8.22 4.62
CA GLN A 93 13.54 8.24 5.41
C GLN A 93 14.67 9.01 4.73
N ALA A 94 14.73 8.98 3.40
CA ALA A 94 15.68 9.75 2.62
C ALA A 94 15.30 11.24 2.49
N GLY A 95 14.09 11.63 2.91
CA GLY A 95 13.57 12.99 2.82
C GLY A 95 12.90 13.34 1.50
N ILE A 96 12.51 12.35 0.70
CA ILE A 96 11.68 12.54 -0.49
C ILE A 96 10.22 12.63 -0.04
N GLY A 97 9.49 13.65 -0.50
CA GLY A 97 8.11 13.89 -0.08
C GLY A 97 7.24 14.53 -1.15
N PRO A 98 5.94 14.74 -0.84
CA PRO A 98 4.98 15.34 -1.77
C PRO A 98 5.42 16.70 -2.31
N GLY A 99 5.16 16.95 -3.60
CA GLY A 99 5.54 18.18 -4.30
C GLY A 99 6.94 18.15 -4.92
N MET A 100 7.79 17.19 -4.54
CA MET A 100 9.05 16.92 -5.24
C MET A 100 8.79 16.17 -6.56
N LYS A 101 9.75 16.21 -7.48
CA LYS A 101 9.65 15.55 -8.79
C LYS A 101 10.80 14.58 -9.02
N LEU A 102 10.48 13.32 -9.31
CA LEU A 102 11.46 12.31 -9.70
C LEU A 102 11.86 12.53 -11.17
N ILE A 103 13.13 12.86 -11.38
CA ILE A 103 13.68 13.23 -12.68
C ILE A 103 14.40 12.07 -13.35
N ALA A 104 15.15 11.28 -12.58
CA ALA A 104 15.89 10.14 -13.08
C ALA A 104 16.02 9.04 -12.03
N VAL A 105 16.15 7.79 -12.51
CA VAL A 105 16.40 6.59 -11.71
C VAL A 105 17.65 5.91 -12.25
N ASN A 106 18.66 5.70 -11.40
CA ASN A 106 19.95 5.13 -11.77
C ASN A 106 20.57 5.78 -13.02
N GLY A 107 20.51 7.12 -13.09
CA GLY A 107 21.04 7.91 -14.21
C GLY A 107 20.20 7.90 -15.50
N ARG A 108 19.08 7.19 -15.54
CA ARG A 108 18.14 7.17 -16.68
C ARG A 108 16.94 8.07 -16.40
N LYS A 109 16.52 8.86 -17.39
CA LYS A 109 15.32 9.72 -17.28
C LYS A 109 14.13 8.90 -16.76
N PHE A 110 13.40 9.46 -15.81
CA PHE A 110 12.24 8.82 -15.20
C PHE A 110 11.18 8.48 -16.26
N SER A 111 10.70 7.25 -16.18
CA SER A 111 9.41 6.80 -16.69
C SER A 111 8.91 5.70 -15.76
N LYS A 112 7.62 5.34 -15.88
CA LYS A 112 7.04 4.20 -15.15
C LYS A 112 7.88 2.92 -15.32
N ASP A 113 8.23 2.60 -16.56
CA ASP A 113 8.99 1.40 -16.90
C ASP A 113 10.41 1.46 -16.34
N VAL A 114 11.08 2.63 -16.43
CA VAL A 114 12.44 2.81 -15.90
C VAL A 114 12.48 2.61 -14.39
N LEU A 115 11.48 3.15 -13.66
CA LEU A 115 11.39 2.93 -12.22
C LEU A 115 11.08 1.45 -11.90
N GLY A 116 10.13 0.84 -12.59
CA GLY A 116 9.77 -0.57 -12.39
C GLY A 116 10.94 -1.52 -12.67
N ASP A 117 11.68 -1.30 -13.76
CA ASP A 117 12.90 -2.05 -14.08
C ASP A 117 13.96 -1.93 -12.98
N ALA A 118 14.20 -0.71 -12.50
CA ALA A 118 15.18 -0.47 -11.44
C ALA A 118 14.77 -1.15 -10.12
N LEU A 119 13.49 -1.10 -9.75
CA LEU A 119 12.97 -1.79 -8.56
C LEU A 119 13.11 -3.31 -8.69
N ARG A 120 12.80 -3.90 -9.84
CA ARG A 120 12.98 -5.34 -10.09
C ARG A 120 14.46 -5.74 -10.05
N ALA A 121 15.33 -4.94 -10.65
CA ALA A 121 16.77 -5.20 -10.64
C ALA A 121 17.39 -5.12 -9.24
N ALA A 122 16.86 -4.26 -8.37
CA ALA A 122 17.36 -4.05 -7.01
C ALA A 122 17.35 -5.33 -6.14
N LYS A 123 16.46 -6.28 -6.43
CA LYS A 123 16.41 -7.59 -5.75
C LYS A 123 17.67 -8.43 -5.94
N ASN A 124 18.32 -8.30 -7.10
CA ASN A 124 19.47 -9.11 -7.51
C ASN A 124 20.78 -8.31 -7.50
N SER A 125 20.75 -7.09 -7.00
CA SER A 125 21.86 -6.14 -7.05
C SER A 125 22.19 -5.67 -5.64
N ASN A 126 23.48 -5.61 -5.31
CA ASN A 126 23.96 -4.93 -4.10
C ASN A 126 24.05 -3.40 -4.30
N ALA A 127 23.84 -2.91 -5.53
CA ALA A 127 23.70 -1.48 -5.76
C ALA A 127 22.28 -1.06 -5.34
N GLY A 128 22.21 -0.09 -4.42
CA GLY A 128 20.95 0.56 -4.04
C GLY A 128 20.33 1.35 -5.19
N LEU A 129 19.18 1.96 -4.92
CA LEU A 129 18.44 2.76 -5.90
C LEU A 129 18.87 4.23 -5.82
N GLU A 130 19.35 4.80 -6.93
CA GLU A 130 19.69 6.22 -7.01
C GLU A 130 18.57 7.01 -7.69
N LEU A 131 18.01 7.98 -6.99
CA LEU A 131 16.92 8.82 -7.47
C LEU A 131 17.40 10.27 -7.59
N LEU A 132 17.41 10.81 -8.80
CA LEU A 132 17.56 12.25 -9.00
C LEU A 132 16.21 12.91 -8.81
N VAL A 133 16.08 13.72 -7.78
CA VAL A 133 14.83 14.37 -7.41
C VAL A 133 15.02 15.89 -7.45
N GLU A 134 14.09 16.56 -8.09
CA GLU A 134 13.94 18.01 -8.08
C GLU A 134 13.00 18.42 -6.95
N ASN A 135 13.38 19.43 -6.18
CA ASN A 135 12.51 20.11 -5.24
C ASN A 135 12.58 21.60 -5.53
N THR A 136 11.50 22.18 -6.06
CA THR A 136 11.51 23.49 -6.71
C THR A 136 12.61 23.55 -7.79
N GLU A 137 13.65 24.37 -7.64
CA GLU A 137 14.71 24.53 -8.65
C GLU A 137 15.99 23.75 -8.30
N TYR A 138 15.95 22.94 -7.24
CA TYR A 138 17.12 22.24 -6.72
C TYR A 138 17.05 20.75 -7.02
N TYR A 139 18.11 20.24 -7.64
CA TYR A 139 18.27 18.82 -7.92
C TYR A 139 19.16 18.18 -6.85
N LYS A 140 18.72 17.04 -6.32
CA LYS A 140 19.50 16.23 -5.39
C LYS A 140 19.37 14.75 -5.74
N THR A 141 20.50 14.05 -5.69
CA THR A 141 20.51 12.59 -5.80
C THR A 141 20.33 11.98 -4.42
N TYR A 142 19.32 11.13 -4.29
CA TYR A 142 19.04 10.33 -3.11
C TYR A 142 19.43 8.88 -3.38
N LYS A 143 20.15 8.27 -2.46
CA LYS A 143 20.49 6.84 -2.52
C LYS A 143 19.62 6.09 -1.52
N LEU A 144 18.83 5.15 -1.99
CA LEU A 144 17.98 4.29 -1.17
C LEU A 144 18.60 2.90 -1.08
N ASP A 145 18.79 2.43 0.16
CA ASP A 145 19.19 1.05 0.45
C ASP A 145 17.96 0.13 0.31
N TYR A 146 17.58 -0.17 -0.94
CA TYR A 146 16.38 -0.93 -1.27
C TYR A 146 16.72 -2.15 -2.11
N HIS A 147 16.34 -3.33 -1.62
CA HIS A 147 16.72 -4.63 -2.21
C HIS A 147 15.56 -5.64 -2.31
N SER A 148 14.31 -5.19 -2.19
CA SER A 148 13.17 -6.11 -2.08
C SER A 148 12.36 -6.34 -3.36
N GLY A 149 12.73 -5.77 -4.50
CA GLY A 149 11.96 -5.92 -5.76
C GLY A 149 10.74 -5.02 -5.86
N GLU A 150 9.86 -5.22 -6.84
CA GLU A 150 8.53 -4.60 -6.79
C GLU A 150 7.65 -5.35 -5.78
N LYS A 151 6.78 -4.61 -5.06
CA LYS A 151 5.79 -5.20 -4.16
C LYS A 151 4.40 -4.67 -4.46
N PHE A 152 3.46 -5.57 -4.64
CA PHE A 152 2.05 -5.27 -4.85
C PHE A 152 1.17 -6.17 -3.98
N PRO A 153 0.14 -5.62 -3.33
CA PRO A 153 -0.75 -6.39 -2.48
C PRO A 153 -1.70 -7.26 -3.31
N HIS A 154 -1.82 -8.53 -2.91
CA HIS A 154 -2.79 -9.48 -3.45
C HIS A 154 -3.53 -10.19 -2.32
N LEU A 155 -4.80 -10.49 -2.59
CA LEU A 155 -5.54 -11.46 -1.78
C LEU A 155 -5.44 -12.82 -2.43
N VAL A 156 -5.07 -13.83 -1.64
CA VAL A 156 -5.07 -15.22 -2.08
C VAL A 156 -5.89 -16.08 -1.11
N ARG A 157 -6.43 -17.18 -1.62
CA ARG A 157 -7.24 -18.12 -0.85
C ARG A 157 -6.43 -18.75 0.30
N ASP A 158 -7.08 -18.86 1.45
CA ASP A 158 -6.71 -19.75 2.53
C ASP A 158 -7.66 -20.95 2.49
N GLU A 159 -7.21 -22.03 1.85
CA GLU A 159 -8.02 -23.25 1.63
C GLU A 159 -8.36 -24.00 2.93
N THR A 160 -7.77 -23.61 4.06
CA THR A 160 -8.13 -24.18 5.37
C THR A 160 -9.44 -23.61 5.93
N LYS A 161 -10.02 -22.59 5.28
CA LYS A 161 -11.22 -21.88 5.73
C LYS A 161 -12.26 -21.72 4.60
N PRO A 162 -13.57 -21.65 4.95
CA PRO A 162 -14.61 -21.35 3.97
C PRO A 162 -14.34 -20.05 3.22
N ASP A 163 -14.71 -20.00 1.93
CA ASP A 163 -14.67 -18.78 1.14
C ASP A 163 -15.91 -17.91 1.39
N VAL A 164 -15.85 -17.09 2.43
CA VAL A 164 -16.96 -16.20 2.78
C VAL A 164 -16.87 -14.88 2.00
N LEU A 165 -15.66 -14.42 1.66
CA LEU A 165 -15.49 -13.15 0.96
C LEU A 165 -16.12 -13.18 -0.43
N THR A 166 -15.89 -14.26 -1.20
CA THR A 166 -16.47 -14.40 -2.55
C THR A 166 -17.99 -14.39 -2.49
N GLU A 167 -18.58 -15.07 -1.53
CA GLU A 167 -20.04 -15.09 -1.35
C GLU A 167 -20.60 -13.71 -0.95
N ILE A 168 -19.86 -12.94 -0.13
CA ILE A 168 -20.27 -11.57 0.27
C ILE A 168 -20.27 -10.61 -0.93
N ILE A 169 -19.24 -10.65 -1.78
CA ILE A 169 -19.07 -9.70 -2.88
C ILE A 169 -19.81 -10.10 -4.16
N LYS A 170 -20.42 -11.28 -4.18
CA LYS A 170 -21.16 -11.78 -5.33
C LYS A 170 -22.32 -10.83 -5.68
N PRO A 171 -22.48 -10.44 -6.95
CA PRO A 171 -23.64 -9.67 -7.38
C PRO A 171 -24.95 -10.39 -7.04
N ARG A 172 -25.97 -9.62 -6.67
CA ARG A 172 -27.33 -10.10 -6.46
C ARG A 172 -28.17 -9.93 -7.71
#